data_AF-A0A3S0QLL5-F1
#
_entry.id   AF-A0A3S0QLL5-F1
#
_cell.length_a   1.000
_cell.length_b   1.000
_cell.length_c   1.000
_cell.angle_alpha   90.00
_cell.angle_beta   90.00
_cell.angle_gamma   90.00
#
_symmetry.space_group_name_H-M   'P 1'
#
loop_
_entity.id
_entity.type
_entity.pdbx_description
1 polymer ?
#
loop_
_entity_poly.entity_id
_entity_poly.type
_entity_poly.pdbx_seq_one_letter_code
_entity_poly.pdbx_strand_id
1 'polypeptide(L)'
;MDDLVDLQRDRIAFLEERVRQLEEALMPASVMAPIEYQLTANEARVFSHLASRDFGTKQSIMMALYSDRAEEPEIKIVDVFVCKMRRKLKPFGVRIETIWGQGYRLARPGMAEVAA
;
A
#
# COMPACT_ATOMS: atom_id res chain seq x y z
N MET A 1 -13.76 -38.82 -18.05
CA MET A 1 -12.48 -38.09 -18.07
C MET A 1 -12.75 -36.61 -18.27
N ASP A 2 -13.70 -36.25 -19.14
CA ASP A 2 -14.19 -34.88 -19.32
C ASP A 2 -14.84 -34.27 -18.07
N ASP A 3 -15.69 -35.00 -17.32
CA ASP A 3 -16.36 -34.44 -16.13
C ASP A 3 -15.40 -33.92 -15.05
N LEU A 4 -14.25 -34.57 -14.87
CA LEU A 4 -13.24 -34.13 -13.91
C LEU A 4 -12.50 -32.88 -14.41
N VAL A 5 -12.26 -32.80 -15.72
CA VAL A 5 -11.63 -31.65 -16.36
C VAL A 5 -12.56 -30.45 -16.32
N ASP A 6 -13.87 -30.66 -16.52
CA ASP A 6 -14.88 -29.60 -16.46
C ASP A 6 -15.06 -29.07 -15.03
N LEU A 7 -15.13 -29.95 -14.03
CA LEU A 7 -15.14 -29.53 -12.63
C LEU A 7 -13.89 -28.73 -12.24
N GLN A 8 -12.72 -29.12 -12.75
CA GLN A 8 -11.48 -28.38 -12.52
C GLN A 8 -11.51 -27.01 -13.19
N ARG A 9 -12.02 -26.90 -14.42
CA ARG A 9 -12.17 -25.61 -15.12
C ARG A 9 -13.12 -24.67 -14.39
N ASP A 10 -14.27 -25.18 -13.93
CA ASP A 10 -15.23 -24.40 -13.15
C ASP A 10 -14.62 -23.90 -11.85
N ARG A 11 -13.82 -24.74 -11.19
CA ARG A 11 -13.11 -24.36 -9.97
C ARG A 11 -12.04 -23.30 -10.24
N ILE A 12 -11.30 -23.40 -11.33
CA ILE A 12 -10.31 -22.40 -11.73
C ILE A 12 -11.02 -21.07 -12.01
N ALA A 13 -12.07 -21.07 -12.83
CA ALA A 13 -12.83 -19.86 -13.14
C ALA A 13 -13.39 -19.19 -11.89
N PHE A 14 -13.93 -19.97 -10.94
CA PHE A 14 -14.41 -19.45 -9.67
C PHE A 14 -13.28 -18.86 -8.82
N LEU A 15 -12.13 -19.53 -8.74
CA LEU A 15 -10.99 -19.04 -7.96
C LEU A 15 -10.38 -17.78 -8.58
N GLU A 16 -10.24 -17.72 -9.91
CA GLU A 16 -9.76 -16.56 -10.64
C GLU A 16 -10.69 -15.36 -10.43
N GLU A 17 -12.01 -15.55 -10.50
CA GLU A 17 -12.98 -14.50 -10.20
C GLU A 17 -12.89 -14.04 -8.74
N ARG A 18 -12.72 -14.96 -7.79
CA ARG A 18 -12.49 -14.58 -6.39
C ARG A 18 -11.19 -13.81 -6.18
N VAL A 19 -10.13 -14.19 -6.88
CA VAL A 19 -8.85 -13.46 -6.86
C VAL A 19 -9.08 -12.05 -7.38
N ARG A 20 -9.72 -11.89 -8.53
CA ARG A 20 -10.04 -10.58 -9.10
C ARG A 20 -10.83 -9.69 -8.13
N GLN A 21 -11.87 -10.23 -7.50
CA GLN A 21 -12.66 -9.50 -6.51
C GLN A 21 -11.85 -9.07 -5.28
N LEU A 22 -10.98 -9.95 -4.79
CA LEU A 22 -10.08 -9.64 -3.68
C LEU A 22 -9.03 -8.61 -4.08
N GLU A 23 -8.44 -8.73 -5.27
CA GLU A 23 -7.50 -7.77 -5.83
C GLU A 23 -8.13 -6.39 -5.96
N GLU A 24 -9.35 -6.29 -6.50
CA GLU A 24 -10.09 -5.03 -6.61
C GLU A 24 -10.37 -4.40 -5.23
N ALA A 25 -10.76 -5.21 -4.24
CA ALA A 25 -10.99 -4.74 -2.87
C ALA A 25 -9.70 -4.31 -2.16
N LEU A 26 -8.57 -4.96 -2.44
CA LEU A 26 -7.27 -4.69 -1.83
C LEU A 26 -6.48 -3.59 -2.56
N MET A 27 -6.76 -3.36 -3.85
CA MET A 27 -6.12 -2.37 -4.70
C MET A 27 -7.15 -1.40 -5.30
N PRO A 28 -7.83 -0.59 -4.47
CA PRO A 28 -8.68 0.49 -4.99
C PRO A 28 -7.85 1.40 -5.90
N ALA A 29 -8.48 1.96 -6.95
CA ALA A 29 -7.88 2.82 -7.96
C ALA A 29 -6.76 3.67 -7.36
N SER A 30 -5.52 3.39 -7.78
CA SER A 30 -4.31 3.88 -7.16
C SER A 30 -4.34 5.40 -7.10
N VAL A 31 -4.41 5.96 -5.88
CA VAL A 31 -4.30 7.40 -5.69
C VAL A 31 -2.92 7.83 -6.18
N MET A 32 -2.86 8.46 -7.35
CA MET A 32 -1.61 8.93 -7.91
C MET A 32 -1.11 10.12 -7.07
N ALA A 33 0.16 10.06 -6.65
CA ALA A 33 0.79 11.18 -5.99
C ALA A 33 0.92 12.36 -6.98
N PRO A 34 0.56 13.59 -6.57
CA PRO A 34 0.83 14.78 -7.36
C PRO A 34 2.30 14.89 -7.77
N ILE A 35 2.56 15.28 -9.03
CA ILE A 35 3.90 15.33 -9.62
C ILE A 35 4.78 16.35 -8.87
N GLU A 36 4.17 17.40 -8.31
CA GLU A 36 4.84 18.44 -7.55
C GLU A 36 5.58 17.89 -6.32
N TYR A 37 5.17 16.73 -5.79
CA TYR A 37 5.82 16.11 -4.63
C TYR A 37 7.20 15.52 -4.95
N GLN A 38 7.55 15.38 -6.24
CA GLN A 38 8.84 14.85 -6.71
C GLN A 38 9.23 13.52 -6.02
N LEU A 39 8.24 12.66 -5.80
CA LEU A 39 8.46 11.35 -5.23
C LEU A 39 9.12 10.44 -6.27
N THR A 40 10.09 9.63 -5.83
CA THR A 40 10.58 8.51 -6.65
C THR A 40 9.47 7.48 -6.83
N ALA A 41 9.63 6.55 -7.78
CA ALA A 41 8.63 5.50 -8.01
C ALA A 41 8.26 4.72 -6.73
N ASN A 42 9.25 4.37 -5.89
CA ASN A 42 8.99 3.67 -4.63
C ASN A 42 8.29 4.56 -3.60
N GLU A 43 8.72 5.82 -3.46
CA GLU A 43 8.07 6.77 -2.54
C GLU A 43 6.61 7.05 -2.97
N ALA A 44 6.35 7.14 -4.27
CA ALA A 44 5.00 7.30 -4.81
C ALA A 44 4.13 6.08 -4.50
N ARG A 45 4.65 4.85 -4.61
CA ARG A 45 3.93 3.63 -4.19
C ARG A 45 3.59 3.64 -2.70
N VAL A 46 4.55 3.99 -1.83
CA VAL A 46 4.28 4.14 -0.39
C VAL A 46 3.21 5.20 -0.15
N PHE A 47 3.28 6.33 -0.85
CA PHE A 47 2.29 7.40 -0.74
C PHE A 47 0.90 6.91 -1.16
N SER A 48 0.77 6.31 -2.35
CA SER A 48 -0.49 5.77 -2.86
C SER A 48 -1.09 4.75 -1.91
N HIS A 49 -0.27 3.85 -1.34
CA HIS A 49 -0.69 2.89 -0.33
C HIS A 49 -1.28 3.57 0.92
N LEU A 50 -0.59 4.59 1.45
CA LEU A 50 -1.03 5.35 2.62
C LEU A 50 -2.15 6.38 2.31
N ALA A 51 -2.36 6.74 1.05
CA ALA A 51 -3.44 7.65 0.63
C ALA A 51 -4.75 6.90 0.41
N SER A 52 -4.66 5.66 -0.07
CA SER A 52 -5.81 4.79 -0.33
C SER A 52 -6.39 4.18 0.95
N ARG A 53 -5.68 4.25 2.08
CA ARG A 53 -6.03 3.63 3.38
C ARG A 53 -5.78 4.63 4.51
N ASP A 54 -6.49 4.50 5.63
CA ASP A 54 -6.23 5.39 6.79
C ASP A 54 -4.94 5.04 7.55
N PHE A 55 -4.41 3.82 7.36
CA PHE A 55 -3.24 3.32 8.06
C PHE A 55 -2.53 2.21 7.27
N GLY A 56 -1.20 2.19 7.33
CA GLY A 56 -0.36 1.14 6.75
C GLY A 56 0.67 0.62 7.75
N THR A 57 0.63 -0.69 8.03
CA THR A 57 1.71 -1.37 8.77
C THR A 57 2.98 -1.42 7.93
N LYS A 58 4.15 -1.53 8.58
CA LYS A 58 5.42 -1.69 7.84
C LYS A 58 5.38 -2.90 6.89
N GLN A 59 4.77 -4.01 7.32
CA GLN A 59 4.58 -5.19 6.47
C GLN A 59 3.68 -4.90 5.26
N SER A 60 2.55 -4.22 5.44
CA SER A 60 1.66 -3.88 4.32
C SER A 60 2.34 -2.98 3.29
N ILE A 61 3.19 -2.05 3.75
CA ILE A 61 3.97 -1.17 2.88
C ILE A 61 5.04 -1.96 2.14
N MET A 62 5.70 -2.93 2.81
CA MET A 62 6.67 -3.82 2.17
C MET A 62 6.03 -4.65 1.06
N MET A 63 4.85 -5.24 1.30
CA MET A 63 4.09 -5.95 0.27
C MET A 63 3.82 -5.02 -0.92
N ALA A 64 3.31 -3.81 -0.67
CA ALA A 64 3.04 -2.84 -1.75
C ALA A 64 4.28 -2.43 -2.57
N LEU A 65 5.49 -2.53 -2.00
CA LEU A 65 6.75 -2.18 -2.67
C LEU A 65 7.39 -3.33 -3.44
N TYR A 66 7.24 -4.56 -2.94
CA TYR A 66 8.08 -5.70 -3.32
C TYR A 66 7.30 -6.99 -3.56
N SER A 67 5.96 -6.96 -3.69
CA SER A 67 5.11 -8.14 -3.96
C SER A 67 5.55 -9.03 -5.13
N ASP A 68 6.43 -8.55 -6.02
CA ASP A 68 6.91 -9.23 -7.22
C ASP A 68 8.44 -9.47 -7.27
N ARG A 69 9.19 -9.26 -6.19
CA ARG A 69 10.67 -9.29 -6.22
C ARG A 69 11.31 -10.41 -5.40
N ALA A 70 12.38 -10.98 -5.94
CA ALA A 70 13.16 -12.05 -5.30
C ALA A 70 14.12 -11.57 -4.20
N GLU A 71 14.65 -10.34 -4.31
CA GLU A 71 15.48 -9.72 -3.26
C GLU A 71 14.67 -8.66 -2.52
N GLU A 72 14.05 -9.09 -1.43
CA GLU A 72 13.35 -8.19 -0.52
C GLU A 72 14.35 -7.53 0.46
N PRO A 73 14.41 -6.19 0.51
CA PRO A 73 15.20 -5.50 1.52
C PRO A 73 14.59 -5.68 2.92
N GLU A 74 15.40 -5.42 3.95
CA GLU A 74 14.92 -5.45 5.33
C GLU A 74 13.74 -4.47 5.55
N ILE A 75 12.79 -4.87 6.39
CA ILE A 75 11.58 -4.09 6.73
C ILE A 75 11.86 -2.64 7.19
N LYS A 76 13.07 -2.37 7.68
CA LYS A 76 13.53 -1.02 8.06
C LYS A 76 13.64 -0.05 6.89
N ILE A 77 13.68 -0.54 5.64
CA ILE A 77 13.69 0.33 4.45
C ILE A 77 12.45 1.21 4.37
N VAL A 78 11.32 0.75 4.91
CA VAL A 78 10.08 1.54 5.02
C VAL A 78 10.35 2.85 5.74
N ASP A 79 11.10 2.80 6.84
CA ASP A 79 11.42 3.98 7.65
C ASP A 79 12.26 4.99 6.86
N VAL A 80 13.18 4.50 6.01
CA VAL A 80 14.00 5.34 5.12
C VAL A 80 13.12 6.04 4.09
N PHE A 81 12.19 5.33 3.45
CA PHE A 81 11.24 5.95 2.51
C PHE A 81 10.36 6.97 3.21
N VAL A 82 9.78 6.65 4.37
CA VAL A 82 8.95 7.59 5.14
C VAL A 82 9.75 8.83 5.57
N CYS A 83 11.01 8.66 5.99
CA CYS A 83 11.90 9.77 6.33
C CYS A 83 12.12 10.72 5.13
N LYS A 84 12.40 10.17 3.95
CA LYS A 84 12.57 10.95 2.72
C LYS A 84 11.27 11.63 2.28
N MET A 85 10.16 10.91 2.31
CA MET A 85 8.84 11.44 1.95
C MET A 85 8.43 12.60 2.86
N ARG A 86 8.59 12.48 4.18
CA ARG A 86 8.31 13.57 5.12
C ARG A 86 9.01 14.87 4.73
N ARG A 87 10.27 14.79 4.31
CA ARG A 87 11.03 15.96 3.85
C ARG A 87 10.44 16.57 2.57
N LYS A 88 10.05 15.73 1.60
CA LYS A 88 9.48 16.16 0.32
C LYS A 88 8.06 16.71 0.44
N LEU A 89 7.27 16.16 1.36
CA LEU A 89 5.86 16.49 1.54
C LEU A 89 5.62 17.69 2.47
N LYS A 90 6.58 18.00 3.36
CA LYS A 90 6.50 19.11 4.32
C LYS A 90 6.12 20.46 3.67
N PRO A 91 6.69 20.88 2.52
CA PRO A 91 6.33 22.15 1.87
C PRO A 91 4.86 22.22 1.41
N PHE A 92 4.24 21.07 1.15
CA PHE A 92 2.87 20.96 0.67
C PHE A 92 1.85 20.79 1.82
N GLY A 93 2.28 20.90 3.08
CA GLY A 93 1.42 20.71 4.25
C GLY A 93 0.97 19.26 4.48
N VAL A 94 1.47 18.30 3.70
CA VAL A 94 1.15 16.88 3.86
C VAL A 94 2.06 16.27 4.92
N ARG A 95 1.46 15.72 5.98
CA ARG A 95 2.18 15.12 7.10
C ARG A 95 1.98 13.60 7.15
N ILE A 96 3.05 12.88 7.47
CA ILE A 96 3.01 11.44 7.74
C ILE A 96 3.22 11.24 9.24
N GLU A 97 2.26 10.63 9.92
CA GLU A 97 2.29 10.33 11.34
C GLU A 97 2.86 8.93 11.59
N THR A 98 3.62 8.78 12.69
CA THR A 98 4.07 7.47 13.16
C THR A 98 3.10 6.97 14.21
N ILE A 99 2.56 5.76 14.02
CA ILE A 99 1.89 5.02 15.08
C ILE A 99 2.92 4.04 15.64
N TRP A 100 3.42 4.34 16.85
CA TRP A 100 4.51 3.59 17.47
C TRP A 100 4.17 2.11 17.59
N GLY A 101 5.12 1.26 17.17
CA GLY A 101 4.94 -0.20 17.15
C GLY A 101 4.06 -0.75 16.03
N GLN A 102 3.38 0.08 15.24
CA GLN A 102 2.40 -0.38 14.25
C GLN A 102 2.78 0.02 12.81
N GLY A 103 3.02 1.31 12.55
CA GLY A 103 3.21 1.79 11.17
C GLY A 103 3.00 3.28 10.97
N TYR A 104 2.39 3.64 9.85
CA TYR A 104 2.29 5.02 9.37
C TYR A 104 0.89 5.38 8.86
N ARG A 105 0.56 6.67 8.92
CA ARG A 105 -0.70 7.26 8.43
C ARG A 105 -0.43 8.60 7.74
N LEU A 106 -1.16 8.93 6.67
CA LEU A 106 -1.24 10.30 6.18
C LEU A 106 -2.20 11.11 7.06
N ALA A 107 -1.76 12.27 7.56
CA ALA A 107 -2.62 13.16 8.33
C ALA A 107 -3.70 13.74 7.41
N ARG A 108 -4.98 13.52 7.75
CA ARG A 108 -6.14 14.09 7.05
C ARG A 108 -6.73 15.24 7.85
N PRO A 109 -7.14 16.36 7.22
CA PRO A 109 -7.85 17.43 7.92
C PRO A 109 -9.18 16.87 8.44
N GLY A 110 -9.31 16.79 9.78
CA GLY A 110 -10.48 16.24 10.47
C GLY A 110 -10.20 15.03 11.36
N MET A 111 -9.04 14.38 11.23
CA MET A 111 -8.65 13.25 12.09
C MET A 111 -7.70 13.71 13.19
N ALA A 112 -8.19 14.62 14.05
CA ALA A 112 -7.47 15.01 15.26
C ALA A 112 -7.69 13.94 16.35
N GLU A 113 -6.57 13.42 16.86
CA GLU A 113 -6.35 12.76 18.15
C GLU A 113 -7.33 11.67 18.63
N VAL A 114 -6.90 10.42 18.43
CA VAL A 114 -6.98 9.41 19.50
C VAL A 114 -5.55 8.95 19.77
N ALA A 115 -4.83 9.79 20.52
CA ALA A 115 -3.63 9.37 21.22
C ALA A 115 -4.08 8.90 22.61
N ALA A 116 -4.05 7.59 22.83
CA ALA A 116 -4.14 6.95 24.14
C ALA A 116 -2.80 6.28 24.42
#